data_AF-A0A523LZ48-F1
#
_entry.id   AF-A0A523LZ48-F1
#
_cell.length_a   1.000
_cell.length_b   1.000
_cell.length_c   1.000
_cell.angle_alpha   90.00
_cell.angle_beta   90.00
_cell.angle_gamma   90.00
#
_symmetry.space_group_name_H-M   'P 1'
#
loop_
_entity.id
_entity.type
_entity.pdbx_description
1 polymer ?
#
loop_
_entity_poly.entity_id
_entity_poly.type
_entity_poly.pdbx_seq_one_letter_code
_entity_poly.pdbx_strand_id
1 'polypeptide(L)'
;MGRKVSLSDALTAEIDRIYAIWKDCHKHYSAAGDWLFGQFSIADAMYAPVVLRLRTYGINLPESASAYANRLLESAAMQEWLAAAETETEVIDNDEAGK
;
A
#
# COMPACT_ATOMS: atom_id res chain seq x y z
N MET A 1 10.32 2.03 14.99
CA MET A 1 9.64 2.38 13.73
C MET A 1 8.63 3.48 14.03
N GLY A 2 8.75 4.68 13.46
CA GLY A 2 7.92 5.80 13.92
C GLY A 2 8.30 7.17 13.35
N ARG A 3 8.50 7.27 12.04
CA ARG A 3 8.57 8.58 11.39
C ARG A 3 7.17 9.18 11.42
N LYS A 4 6.96 10.24 12.22
CA LYS A 4 5.70 11.00 12.26
C LYS A 4 5.75 12.07 11.18
N VAL A 5 4.85 11.97 10.20
CA VAL A 5 4.69 12.97 9.14
C VAL A 5 3.51 13.87 9.51
N SER A 6 3.69 15.19 9.40
CA SER A 6 2.58 16.13 9.54
C SER A 6 1.63 15.98 8.35
N LEU A 7 0.36 15.68 8.62
CA LEU A 7 -0.68 15.61 7.61
C LEU A 7 -1.07 17.03 7.16
N SER A 8 -0.46 17.51 6.08
CA SER A 8 -0.92 18.73 5.42
C SER A 8 -2.24 18.48 4.68
N ASP A 9 -3.00 19.53 4.41
CA ASP A 9 -4.26 19.42 3.66
C ASP A 9 -4.06 18.78 2.29
N ALA A 10 -2.95 19.10 1.61
CA ALA A 10 -2.60 18.51 0.31
C ALA A 10 -2.30 17.00 0.43
N LEU A 11 -1.59 16.57 1.48
CA LEU A 11 -1.32 15.15 1.72
C LEU A 11 -2.62 14.38 2.05
N THR A 12 -3.47 14.97 2.89
CA THR A 12 -4.78 14.40 3.23
C THR A 12 -5.65 14.24 1.99
N ALA A 13 -5.70 15.26 1.11
CA ALA A 13 -6.46 15.20 -0.14
C ALA A 13 -5.95 14.09 -1.08
N GLU A 14 -4.64 13.88 -1.18
CA GLU A 14 -4.08 12.80 -1.99
C GLU A 14 -4.39 11.42 -1.42
N ILE A 15 -4.34 11.28 -0.10
CA ILE A 15 -4.73 10.05 0.60
C ILE A 15 -6.21 9.74 0.34
N ASP A 16 -7.09 10.74 0.47
CA ASP A 16 -8.53 10.59 0.22
C ASP A 16 -8.82 10.22 -1.24
N ARG A 17 -8.09 10.80 -2.19
CA ARG A 17 -8.19 10.47 -3.61
C ARG A 17 -7.85 8.99 -3.86
N ILE A 18 -6.80 8.48 -3.24
CA ILE A 18 -6.42 7.06 -3.35
C ILE A 18 -7.53 6.16 -2.80
N TYR A 19 -8.13 6.52 -1.66
CA TYR A 19 -9.24 5.74 -1.08
C TYR A 19 -10.48 5.76 -1.97
N ALA A 20 -10.81 6.90 -2.56
CA ALA A 20 -11.92 7.01 -3.49
C ALA A 20 -11.77 6.04 -4.67
N ILE A 21 -10.53 5.89 -5.19
CA ILE A 21 -10.22 4.94 -6.26
C ILE A 21 -10.46 3.50 -5.80
N TRP A 22 -9.90 3.09 -4.65
CA TRP A 22 -10.07 1.72 -4.15
C TRP A 22 -11.54 1.39 -3.85
N LYS A 23 -12.28 2.34 -3.28
CA LYS A 23 -13.71 2.19 -3.02
C LYS A 23 -14.51 2.02 -4.32
N ASP A 24 -14.18 2.79 -5.34
CA ASP A 24 -14.86 2.70 -6.64
C ASP A 24 -14.57 1.36 -7.34
N CYS A 25 -13.31 0.90 -7.29
CA CYS A 25 -12.92 -0.44 -7.71
C CYS A 25 -13.73 -1.53 -6.97
N HIS A 26 -13.76 -1.49 -5.65
CA HIS A 26 -14.51 -2.48 -4.86
C HIS A 26 -16.01 -2.47 -5.19
N LYS A 27 -16.61 -1.28 -5.39
CA LYS A 27 -18.01 -1.16 -5.79
C LYS A 27 -18.29 -1.83 -7.14
N HIS A 28 -17.38 -1.73 -8.11
CA HIS A 28 -17.57 -2.29 -9.45
C HIS A 28 -17.19 -3.77 -9.56
N TYR A 29 -16.21 -4.24 -8.78
CA TYR A 29 -15.58 -5.55 -9.00
C TYR A 29 -15.69 -6.53 -7.82
N SER A 30 -16.32 -6.17 -6.70
CA SER A 30 -16.46 -7.05 -5.52
C SER A 30 -17.10 -8.41 -5.80
N ALA A 31 -18.00 -8.51 -6.79
CA ALA A 31 -18.59 -9.79 -7.19
C ALA A 31 -17.59 -10.74 -7.88
N ALA A 32 -16.48 -10.23 -8.41
CA ALA A 32 -15.43 -10.99 -9.10
C ALA A 32 -14.25 -11.35 -8.19
N GLY A 33 -14.25 -10.88 -6.94
CA GLY A 33 -13.25 -11.14 -5.92
C GLY A 33 -12.84 -9.88 -5.16
N ASP A 34 -11.90 -10.02 -4.23
CA ASP A 34 -11.60 -8.96 -3.26
C ASP A 34 -10.40 -8.07 -3.65
N TRP A 35 -9.89 -8.21 -4.88
CA TRP A 35 -8.83 -7.35 -5.44
C TRP A 35 -9.44 -6.16 -6.21
N LEU A 36 -8.61 -5.18 -6.60
CA LEU A 36 -9.13 -3.96 -7.25
C LEU A 36 -9.99 -4.23 -8.49
N PHE A 37 -9.68 -5.29 -9.23
CA PHE A 37 -10.41 -5.74 -10.40
C PHE A 37 -10.89 -7.19 -10.26
N GLY A 38 -11.22 -7.61 -9.04
CA GLY A 38 -11.73 -8.95 -8.71
C GLY A 38 -10.61 -9.96 -8.45
N GLN A 39 -9.79 -10.24 -9.46
CA GLN A 39 -8.58 -11.07 -9.33
C GLN A 39 -7.32 -10.21 -9.16
N PHE A 40 -6.28 -10.78 -8.54
CA PHE A 40 -5.01 -10.07 -8.35
C PHE A 40 -4.43 -9.68 -9.71
N SER A 41 -4.04 -8.43 -9.84
CA SER A 41 -3.63 -7.84 -11.12
C SER A 41 -2.40 -6.95 -10.94
N ILE A 42 -1.87 -6.48 -12.07
CA ILE A 42 -0.78 -5.49 -12.07
C ILE A 42 -1.16 -4.22 -11.29
N ALA A 43 -2.44 -3.85 -11.25
CA ALA A 43 -2.88 -2.69 -10.48
C ALA A 43 -2.60 -2.87 -8.98
N ASP A 44 -2.81 -4.08 -8.45
CA ASP A 44 -2.55 -4.39 -7.04
C ASP A 44 -1.04 -4.33 -6.73
N ALA A 45 -0.21 -4.89 -7.61
CA ALA A 45 1.24 -4.80 -7.50
C ALA A 45 1.72 -3.33 -7.52
N MET A 46 1.13 -2.48 -8.37
CA MET A 46 1.48 -1.06 -8.46
C MET A 46 1.06 -0.25 -7.22
N TYR A 47 0.02 -0.68 -6.51
CA TYR A 47 -0.40 -0.05 -5.25
C TYR A 47 0.34 -0.57 -4.01
N ALA A 48 1.07 -1.69 -4.10
CA ALA A 48 1.83 -2.24 -2.98
C ALA A 48 2.83 -1.24 -2.36
N PRO A 49 3.66 -0.49 -3.12
CA PRO A 49 4.54 0.53 -2.55
C PRO A 49 3.81 1.69 -1.86
N VAL A 50 2.56 1.96 -2.24
CA VAL A 50 1.72 2.99 -1.61
C VAL A 50 1.24 2.49 -0.26
N VAL A 51 0.71 1.27 -0.21
CA VAL A 51 0.28 0.62 1.04
C VAL A 51 1.44 0.50 2.03
N LEU A 52 2.64 0.14 1.56
CA LEU A 52 3.83 0.08 2.40
C LEU A 52 4.22 1.44 2.99
N ARG A 53 4.07 2.54 2.23
CA ARG A 53 4.32 3.90 2.76
C ARG A 53 3.31 4.29 3.83
N LEU A 54 2.03 4.02 3.59
CA LEU A 54 0.97 4.26 4.58
C LEU A 54 1.26 3.51 5.89
N ARG A 55 1.70 2.25 5.79
CA ARG A 55 2.15 1.44 6.93
C ARG A 55 3.36 2.04 7.63
N THR A 56 4.42 2.37 6.89
CA THR A 56 5.70 2.88 7.43
C THR A 56 5.53 4.21 8.18
N TYR A 57 4.63 5.07 7.72
CA TYR A 57 4.33 6.37 8.36
C TYR A 57 3.17 6.32 9.35
N GLY A 58 2.56 5.15 9.58
CA GLY A 58 1.47 4.99 10.56
C GLY A 58 0.21 5.77 10.18
N ILE A 59 -0.08 5.89 8.88
CA ILE A 59 -1.30 6.54 8.41
C ILE A 59 -2.48 5.60 8.63
N ASN A 60 -3.39 6.00 9.51
CA ASN A 60 -4.60 5.22 9.80
C ASN A 60 -5.60 5.33 8.65
N LEU A 61 -5.96 4.18 8.10
CA LEU A 61 -6.95 4.03 7.05
C LEU A 61 -8.36 3.91 7.66
N PRO A 62 -9.41 4.48 7.05
CA PRO A 62 -10.79 4.10 7.32
C PRO A 62 -11.00 2.59 7.08
N GLU A 63 -11.92 1.94 7.80
CA GLU A 63 -12.11 0.48 7.77
C GLU A 63 -12.35 -0.09 6.35
N SER A 64 -13.08 0.64 5.51
CA SER A 64 -13.32 0.21 4.12
C SER A 64 -12.07 0.27 3.23
N ALA A 65 -11.14 1.17 3.50
CA ALA A 65 -9.87 1.27 2.79
C ALA A 65 -8.81 0.32 3.39
N SER A 66 -8.89 0.04 4.70
CA SER A 66 -7.97 -0.87 5.39
C SER A 66 -8.17 -2.32 4.96
N ALA A 67 -9.38 -2.74 4.60
CA ALA A 67 -9.65 -4.11 4.14
C ALA A 67 -8.78 -4.50 2.93
N TYR A 68 -8.72 -3.65 1.90
CA TYR A 68 -7.86 -3.87 0.73
C TYR A 68 -6.37 -3.84 1.09
N ALA A 69 -5.94 -2.81 1.82
CA ALA A 69 -4.54 -2.65 2.20
C ALA A 69 -4.04 -3.82 3.06
N ASN A 70 -4.84 -4.28 4.02
CA ASN A 70 -4.53 -5.42 4.87
C ASN A 70 -4.44 -6.70 4.03
N ARG A 71 -5.41 -6.94 3.14
CA ARG A 71 -5.38 -8.09 2.23
C ARG A 71 -4.12 -8.11 1.37
N LEU A 72 -3.73 -6.96 0.82
CA LEU A 72 -2.50 -6.84 0.05
C LEU A 72 -1.28 -7.18 0.89
N LEU A 73 -1.19 -6.63 2.10
CA LEU A 73 -0.10 -6.90 3.04
C LEU A 73 -0.02 -8.37 3.48
N GLU A 74 -1.16 -9.03 3.64
CA GLU A 74 -1.27 -10.44 4.04
C GLU A 74 -1.13 -11.42 2.87
N SER A 75 -1.08 -10.92 1.62
CA SER A 75 -1.00 -11.78 0.44
C SER A 75 0.33 -12.54 0.35
N ALA A 76 0.27 -13.77 -0.19
CA ALA A 76 1.46 -14.61 -0.36
C ALA A 76 2.56 -13.90 -1.16
N ALA A 77 2.20 -13.23 -2.26
CA ALA A 77 3.15 -12.49 -3.09
C ALA A 77 3.82 -11.33 -2.34
N MET A 78 3.07 -10.60 -1.50
CA MET A 78 3.63 -9.52 -0.69
C MET A 78 4.53 -10.06 0.42
N GLN A 79 4.14 -11.16 1.07
CA GLN A 79 4.97 -11.81 2.09
C GLN A 79 6.28 -12.34 1.51
N GLU A 80 6.24 -12.95 0.32
CA GLU A 80 7.43 -13.39 -0.41
C GLU A 80 8.34 -12.20 -0.77
N TRP A 81 7.76 -11.11 -1.27
CA TRP A 81 8.53 -9.92 -1.61
C TRP A 81 9.15 -9.25 -0.38
N LEU A 82 8.44 -9.16 0.75
CA LEU A 82 9.00 -8.64 2.00
C LEU A 82 10.16 -9.51 2.50
N ALA A 83 10.01 -10.84 2.47
CA ALA A 83 11.08 -11.75 2.88
C ALA A 83 12.32 -11.61 1.98
N ALA A 84 12.14 -11.47 0.67
CA ALA A 84 13.24 -11.23 -0.26
C ALA A 84 13.94 -9.89 0.04
N ALA A 85 13.17 -8.81 0.23
CA ALA A 85 13.70 -7.48 0.53
C ALA A 85 14.50 -7.45 1.85
N GLU A 86 14.11 -8.22 2.86
CA GLU A 86 14.88 -8.34 4.12
C GLU A 86 16.25 -9.01 3.93
N THR A 87 16.44 -9.76 2.85
CA THR A 87 17.71 -10.43 2.52
C THR A 87 18.56 -9.66 1.51
N GLU A 88 18.07 -8.53 0.99
CA GLU A 88 18.83 -7.68 0.08
C GLU A 88 20.02 -7.06 0.83
N THR A 89 21.21 -7.20 0.24
CA THR A 89 22.47 -6.66 0.78
C THR A 89 23.09 -5.61 -0.14
N GLU A 90 22.47 -5.37 -1.29
CA GLU A 90 22.94 -4.39 -2.26
C GLU A 90 22.65 -2.99 -1.71
N VAL A 91 23.70 -2.21 -1.52
CA VAL A 91 23.60 -0.81 -1.10
C VAL A 91 23.93 0.05 -2.32
N ILE A 92 22.99 0.89 -2.73
CA ILE A 92 23.21 1.89 -3.77
C ILE A 92 23.55 3.20 -3.07
N ASP A 93 24.84 3.49 -2.92
CA ASP A 93 25.38 4.65 -2.18
C ASP A 93 24.70 5.98 -2.52
N ASN A 94 24.25 6.15 -3.76
CA ASN A 94 23.66 7.39 -4.25
C ASN A 94 22.17 7.57 -3.88
N ASP A 95 21.46 6.49 -3.55
CA ASP A 95 20.00 6.48 -3.31
C ASP A 95 19.64 6.13 -1.85
N GLU A 96 20.58 5.59 -1.06
CA GLU A 96 20.36 5.23 0.35
C GLU A 96 20.80 6.35 1.31
N ALA A 97 20.01 7.42 1.37
CA ALA A 97 20.20 8.50 2.34
C ALA A 97 19.62 8.13 3.72
N GLY A 98 20.35 7.33 4.50
CA GLY A 98 20.02 7.04 5.90
C GLY A 98 20.97 6.03 6.53
N LYS A 99 21.54 6.38 7.68
CA LYS A 99 22.15 5.41 8.61
C LYS A 99 21.15 5.06 9.70
#